data_AF-A0A016RUP2-F1
#
_entry.id   AF-A0A016RUP2-F1
#
_cell.length_a   1.000
_cell.length_b   1.000
_cell.length_c   1.000
_cell.angle_alpha   90.00
_cell.angle_beta   90.00
_cell.angle_gamma   90.00
#
_symmetry.space_group_name_H-M   'P 1'
#
loop_
_entity.id
_entity.type
_entity.pdbx_description
1 polymer ?
#
loop_
_entity_poly.entity_id
_entity_poly.type
_entity_poly.pdbx_seq_one_letter_code
_entity_poly.pdbx_strand_id
1 'polypeptide(L)'
;MLYEFKLSHSAAEAARNIALAFGTDSASERTVGCCFAKFSSGDFDLEGKPGRGRRMSLGDQALRAAVETKPDTTIHLFIMATAVERSTFTAFRKIVSELRKADKNFTKNSPQYKYLVQQMRDHQVTQRVYSKAPQEAEHVANLYATYLSSTRRLNELEMRYKGGERSVEESANLVGLALPEKK
;
A
#
# COMPACT_ATOMS: atom_id res chain seq x y z
N MET A 1 -24.33 -11.77 23.56
CA MET A 1 -25.16 -10.76 22.86
C MET A 1 -26.53 -11.31 22.47
N LEU A 2 -26.66 -12.33 21.61
CA LEU A 2 -27.98 -12.86 21.22
C LEU A 2 -28.79 -13.43 22.41
N TYR A 3 -28.11 -14.06 23.37
CA TYR A 3 -28.71 -14.52 24.62
C TYR A 3 -29.37 -13.39 25.41
N GLU A 4 -28.66 -12.28 25.64
CA GLU A 4 -29.17 -11.08 26.33
C GLU A 4 -30.36 -10.44 25.58
N PHE A 5 -30.34 -10.47 24.24
CA PHE A 5 -31.44 -9.96 23.42
C PHE A 5 -32.72 -10.79 23.61
N LYS A 6 -32.61 -12.14 23.69
CA LYS A 6 -33.75 -13.02 23.99
C LYS A 6 -34.31 -12.83 25.41
N LEU A 7 -33.47 -12.40 26.34
CA LEU A 7 -33.88 -12.00 27.69
C LEU A 7 -34.53 -10.61 27.75
N SER A 8 -34.69 -9.93 26.60
CA SER A 8 -35.26 -8.58 26.50
C SER A 8 -34.50 -7.51 27.30
N HIS A 9 -33.22 -7.73 27.59
CA HIS A 9 -32.37 -6.72 28.22
C HIS A 9 -32.13 -5.55 27.27
N SER A 10 -31.83 -4.37 27.82
CA SER A 10 -31.40 -3.23 27.01
C SER A 10 -29.95 -3.41 26.52
N ALA A 11 -29.55 -2.73 25.45
CA ALA A 11 -28.18 -2.82 24.94
C ALA A 11 -27.13 -2.39 25.97
N ALA A 12 -27.44 -1.38 26.80
CA ALA A 12 -26.57 -0.91 27.88
C ALA A 12 -26.43 -1.96 29.00
N GLU A 13 -27.53 -2.62 29.37
CA GLU A 13 -27.54 -3.69 30.37
C GLU A 13 -26.79 -4.93 29.89
N ALA A 14 -27.04 -5.34 28.65
CA ALA A 14 -26.33 -6.43 28.01
C ALA A 14 -24.81 -6.15 27.92
N ALA A 15 -24.40 -4.91 27.60
CA ALA A 15 -22.99 -4.54 27.55
C ALA A 15 -22.32 -4.62 28.94
N ARG A 16 -23.02 -4.18 29.99
CA ARG A 16 -22.53 -4.32 31.38
C ARG A 16 -22.42 -5.79 31.79
N ASN A 17 -23.42 -6.62 31.49
CA ASN A 17 -23.40 -8.05 31.80
C ASN A 17 -22.26 -8.78 31.09
N ILE A 18 -22.02 -8.45 29.81
CA ILE A 18 -20.91 -9.00 29.03
C ILE A 18 -19.56 -8.51 29.60
N ALA A 19 -19.45 -7.23 29.98
CA ALA A 19 -18.26 -6.70 30.62
C ALA A 19 -17.97 -7.37 31.98
N LEU A 20 -19.01 -7.68 32.75
CA LEU A 20 -18.87 -8.42 34.01
C LEU A 20 -18.39 -9.87 33.79
N ALA A 21 -18.86 -10.53 32.72
CA ALA A 21 -18.49 -11.91 32.43
C ALA A 21 -17.11 -12.05 31.74
N PHE A 22 -16.72 -11.08 30.91
CA PHE A 22 -15.56 -11.18 30.02
C PHE A 22 -14.46 -10.13 30.27
N GLY A 23 -14.66 -9.16 31.16
CA GLY A 23 -13.65 -8.16 31.52
C GLY A 23 -13.48 -7.05 30.47
N THR A 24 -12.30 -6.42 30.45
CA THR A 24 -11.99 -5.21 29.67
C THR A 24 -11.98 -5.41 28.15
N ASP A 25 -11.84 -6.66 27.68
CA ASP A 25 -11.85 -7.01 26.26
C ASP A 25 -13.28 -7.30 25.73
N SER A 26 -14.29 -6.90 26.50
CA SER A 26 -15.70 -7.09 26.19
C SER A 26 -16.21 -6.13 25.11
N ALA A 27 -17.33 -6.52 24.49
CA ALA A 27 -18.00 -5.71 23.49
C ALA A 27 -18.54 -4.40 24.10
N SER A 28 -18.16 -3.26 23.50
CA SER A 28 -18.69 -1.95 23.87
C SER A 28 -20.22 -1.88 23.70
N GLU A 29 -20.88 -1.00 24.46
CA GLU A 29 -22.33 -0.74 24.30
C GLU A 29 -22.71 -0.41 22.86
N ARG A 30 -21.86 0.32 22.13
CA ARG A 30 -22.07 0.64 20.71
C ARG A 30 -22.10 -0.61 19.83
N THR A 31 -21.25 -1.59 20.13
CA THR A 31 -21.19 -2.89 19.43
C THR A 31 -22.45 -3.71 19.74
N VAL A 32 -22.83 -3.78 21.01
CA VAL A 32 -24.03 -4.50 21.46
C VAL A 32 -25.30 -3.89 20.85
N GLY A 33 -25.41 -2.55 20.84
CA GLY A 33 -26.53 -1.83 20.23
C GLY A 33 -26.64 -2.06 18.71
N CYS A 34 -25.52 -2.10 18.00
CA CYS A 34 -25.49 -2.44 16.57
C CYS A 34 -25.98 -3.88 16.32
N CYS A 35 -25.55 -4.84 17.14
CA CYS A 35 -26.04 -6.22 17.07
C CYS A 35 -27.52 -6.33 17.40
N PHE A 36 -28.03 -5.59 18.39
CA PHE A 36 -29.45 -5.61 18.75
C PHE A 36 -30.33 -5.06 17.63
N ALA A 37 -29.89 -4.00 16.95
CA ALA A 37 -30.59 -3.49 15.77
C ALA A 37 -30.67 -4.55 14.65
N LYS A 38 -29.61 -5.34 14.45
CA LYS A 38 -29.61 -6.47 13.49
C LYS A 38 -30.58 -7.58 13.92
N PHE A 39 -30.57 -7.95 15.20
CA PHE A 39 -31.47 -8.98 15.73
C PHE A 39 -32.94 -8.56 15.65
N SER A 40 -33.25 -7.28 15.89
CA SER A 40 -34.60 -6.72 15.69
C SER A 40 -35.05 -6.76 14.22
N SER A 41 -34.11 -6.75 13.27
CA SER A 41 -34.40 -6.91 11.84
C SER A 41 -34.47 -8.37 11.38
N GLY A 42 -34.36 -9.35 12.31
CA GLY A 42 -34.42 -10.78 12.01
C GLY A 42 -33.13 -11.38 11.47
N ASP A 43 -32.02 -10.63 11.46
CA ASP A 43 -30.71 -11.11 11.04
C ASP A 43 -29.92 -11.58 12.26
N PHE A 44 -29.91 -12.90 12.47
CA PHE A 44 -29.23 -13.57 13.59
C PHE A 44 -27.85 -14.13 13.23
N ASP A 45 -27.34 -13.78 12.04
CA ASP A 45 -26.07 -14.30 11.57
C ASP A 45 -24.90 -13.70 12.38
N LEU A 46 -24.14 -14.57 13.05
CA LEU A 46 -22.99 -14.21 13.88
C LEU A 46 -21.70 -14.12 13.05
N GLU A 47 -21.73 -14.61 11.81
CA GLU A 47 -20.61 -14.50 10.87
C GLU A 47 -20.45 -13.04 10.42
N GLY A 48 -19.22 -12.54 10.52
CA GLY A 48 -18.85 -11.24 9.98
C GLY A 48 -18.94 -11.25 8.46
N LYS A 49 -20.11 -10.98 7.90
CA LYS A 49 -20.25 -10.81 6.45
C LYS A 49 -19.29 -9.70 6.01
N PRO A 50 -18.44 -9.93 4.98
CA PRO A 50 -17.69 -8.84 4.38
C PRO A 50 -18.70 -7.77 4.00
N GLY A 51 -18.50 -6.57 4.54
CA GLY A 51 -19.50 -5.51 4.54
C GLY A 51 -20.16 -5.38 3.17
N ARG A 52 -21.49 -5.38 3.17
CA ARG A 52 -22.29 -5.15 1.97
C ARG A 52 -21.88 -3.78 1.42
N GLY A 53 -20.99 -3.80 0.44
CA GLY A 53 -20.50 -2.61 -0.24
C GLY A 53 -21.70 -1.88 -0.81
N ARG A 54 -22.16 -0.84 -0.12
CA ARG A 54 -23.08 0.12 -0.69
C ARG A 54 -22.27 0.84 -1.75
N ARG A 55 -22.35 0.35 -2.98
CA ARG A 55 -21.98 1.11 -4.18
C ARG A 55 -22.87 2.34 -4.18
N MET A 56 -22.41 3.42 -3.55
CA MET A 56 -22.95 4.73 -3.80
C MET A 56 -22.32 5.16 -5.12
N SER A 57 -23.06 5.05 -6.22
CA SER A 57 -22.81 5.94 -7.34
C SER A 57 -23.19 7.34 -6.85
N LEU A 58 -22.29 7.98 -6.11
CA LEU A 58 -22.34 9.43 -5.95
C LEU A 58 -22.19 9.96 -7.37
N GLY A 59 -23.29 10.43 -7.96
CA GLY A 59 -23.21 11.13 -9.23
C GLY A 59 -22.24 12.30 -9.08
N ASP A 60 -21.35 12.48 -10.05
CA ASP A 60 -20.35 13.56 -10.11
C ASP A 60 -20.96 14.95 -9.87
N GLN A 61 -22.28 15.10 -10.07
CA GLN A 61 -23.06 16.29 -9.80
C GLN A 61 -23.12 16.68 -8.31
N ALA A 62 -23.19 15.73 -7.38
CA ALA A 62 -23.17 15.99 -5.94
C ALA A 62 -21.76 16.38 -5.46
N LEU A 63 -20.73 15.81 -6.10
CA LEU A 63 -19.33 16.15 -5.86
C LEU A 63 -19.03 17.57 -6.34
N ARG A 64 -19.59 17.96 -7.49
CA ARG A 64 -19.52 19.33 -8.02
C ARG A 64 -20.16 20.34 -7.07
N ALA A 65 -21.37 20.02 -6.57
CA ALA A 65 -22.08 20.88 -5.63
C ALA A 65 -21.34 21.06 -4.29
N ALA A 66 -20.70 20.01 -3.78
CA ALA A 66 -19.93 20.10 -2.52
C ALA A 66 -18.65 20.94 -2.68
N VAL A 67 -17.95 20.83 -3.81
CA VAL A 67 -16.75 21.62 -4.14
C VAL A 67 -17.03 23.13 -4.16
N GLU A 68 -18.25 23.54 -4.52
CA GLU A 68 -18.64 24.95 -4.54
C GLU A 68 -18.90 25.56 -3.16
N THR A 69 -19.12 24.76 -2.11
CA THR A 69 -19.58 25.29 -0.81
C THR A 69 -18.49 25.71 0.18
N LYS A 70 -17.22 25.30 -0.01
CA LYS A 70 -16.06 25.75 0.80
C LYS A 70 -14.72 25.23 0.21
N PRO A 71 -13.95 26.06 -0.50
CA PRO A 71 -12.71 25.62 -1.16
C PRO A 71 -11.56 25.34 -0.17
N ASP A 72 -11.39 26.11 0.91
CA ASP A 72 -10.08 26.16 1.58
C ASP A 72 -9.75 25.00 2.54
N THR A 73 -10.75 24.37 3.15
CA THR A 73 -10.54 23.19 4.02
C THR A 73 -10.58 21.88 3.25
N THR A 74 -11.40 21.83 2.19
CA THR A 74 -11.57 20.68 1.32
C THR A 74 -10.35 20.47 0.43
N ILE A 75 -9.74 21.54 -0.09
CA ILE A 75 -8.53 21.45 -0.90
C ILE A 75 -7.36 20.92 -0.07
N HIS A 76 -7.17 21.34 1.18
CA HIS A 76 -6.06 20.86 2.00
C HIS A 76 -6.22 19.39 2.41
N LEU A 77 -7.44 18.97 2.79
CA LEU A 77 -7.77 17.58 3.09
C LEU A 77 -7.70 16.69 1.84
N PHE A 78 -8.15 17.20 0.69
CA PHE A 78 -8.07 16.53 -0.60
C PHE A 78 -6.63 16.47 -1.12
N ILE A 79 -5.82 17.51 -0.95
CA ILE A 79 -4.39 17.51 -1.29
C ILE A 79 -3.64 16.53 -0.39
N MET A 80 -3.93 16.48 0.92
CA MET A 80 -3.32 15.50 1.83
C MET A 80 -3.78 14.07 1.55
N ALA A 81 -5.07 13.85 1.30
CA ALA A 81 -5.61 12.54 0.90
C ALA A 81 -5.07 12.09 -0.47
N THR A 82 -4.89 13.03 -1.41
CA THR A 82 -4.25 12.77 -2.70
C THR A 82 -2.71 12.78 -2.60
N ALA A 83 -2.08 13.22 -1.52
CA ALA A 83 -0.62 13.23 -1.36
C ALA A 83 -0.07 11.81 -1.14
N VAL A 84 -0.77 11.01 -0.34
CA VAL A 84 -0.53 9.56 -0.16
C VAL A 84 -0.75 8.81 -1.48
N GLU A 85 -1.80 9.17 -2.23
CA GLU A 85 -2.02 8.64 -3.58
C GLU A 85 -0.94 9.12 -4.57
N ARG A 86 -0.36 10.31 -4.39
CA ARG A 86 0.74 10.83 -5.22
C ARG A 86 2.06 10.14 -4.93
N SER A 87 2.43 9.91 -3.66
CA SER A 87 3.69 9.25 -3.30
C SER A 87 3.72 7.80 -3.81
N THR A 88 2.68 7.02 -3.55
CA THR A 88 2.51 5.64 -4.08
C THR A 88 2.57 5.62 -5.60
N PHE A 89 1.90 6.56 -6.28
CA PHE A 89 1.92 6.65 -7.74
C PHE A 89 3.32 7.01 -8.27
N THR A 90 4.07 7.87 -7.58
CA THR A 90 5.44 8.21 -7.99
C THR A 90 6.39 7.02 -7.84
N ALA A 91 6.28 6.25 -6.76
CA ALA A 91 7.04 5.01 -6.55
C ALA A 91 6.69 3.98 -7.63
N PHE A 92 5.40 3.81 -7.92
CA PHE A 92 4.92 2.93 -8.99
C PHE A 92 5.48 3.34 -10.37
N ARG A 93 5.43 4.63 -10.71
CA ARG A 93 6.03 5.14 -11.96
C ARG A 93 7.53 4.84 -12.03
N LYS A 94 8.26 4.98 -10.90
CA LYS A 94 9.69 4.65 -10.83
C LYS A 94 9.92 3.16 -11.11
N ILE A 95 9.20 2.25 -10.45
CA ILE A 95 9.30 0.80 -10.67
C ILE A 95 9.05 0.45 -12.13
N VAL A 96 7.96 0.95 -12.71
CA VAL A 96 7.61 0.74 -14.12
C VAL A 96 8.69 1.28 -15.07
N SER A 97 9.31 2.42 -14.73
CA SER A 97 10.39 2.99 -15.53
C SER A 97 11.68 2.17 -15.46
N GLU A 98 12.03 1.62 -14.30
CA GLU A 98 13.20 0.77 -14.13
C GLU A 98 12.99 -0.59 -14.81
N LEU A 99 11.79 -1.18 -14.71
CA LEU A 99 11.45 -2.41 -15.43
C LEU A 99 11.55 -2.24 -16.95
N ARG A 100 11.14 -1.07 -17.48
CA ARG A 100 11.28 -0.76 -18.90
C ARG A 100 12.75 -0.57 -19.34
N LYS A 101 13.61 -0.09 -18.45
CA LYS A 101 15.06 0.03 -18.73
C LYS A 101 15.76 -1.33 -18.69
N ALA A 102 15.32 -2.22 -17.80
CA ALA A 102 15.88 -3.56 -17.64
C ALA A 102 15.41 -4.52 -18.74
N ASP A 103 14.14 -4.46 -19.12
CA ASP A 103 13.54 -5.35 -20.11
C ASP A 103 12.85 -4.57 -21.25
N LYS A 104 13.35 -4.76 -22.48
CA LYS A 104 12.80 -4.14 -23.69
C LYS A 104 11.43 -4.70 -24.07
N ASN A 105 11.10 -5.92 -23.63
CA ASN A 105 9.82 -6.57 -23.89
C ASN A 105 8.74 -6.16 -22.88
N PHE A 106 9.11 -5.37 -21.86
CA PHE A 106 8.18 -4.86 -20.86
C PHE A 106 7.26 -3.79 -21.44
N THR A 107 6.09 -4.24 -21.92
CA THR A 107 5.03 -3.39 -22.48
C THR A 107 3.81 -3.35 -21.55
N LYS A 108 2.88 -2.42 -21.82
CA LYS A 108 1.61 -2.31 -21.06
C LYS A 108 0.72 -3.56 -21.15
N ASN A 109 0.96 -4.40 -22.16
CA ASN A 109 0.19 -5.62 -22.38
C ASN A 109 0.79 -6.85 -21.68
N SER A 110 1.98 -6.69 -21.07
CA SER A 110 2.68 -7.79 -20.41
C SER A 110 1.92 -8.26 -19.16
N PRO A 111 1.95 -9.57 -18.85
CA PRO A 111 1.37 -10.10 -17.62
C PRO A 111 1.91 -9.41 -16.35
N GLN A 112 3.19 -9.06 -16.37
CA GLN A 112 3.87 -8.40 -15.26
C GLN A 112 3.33 -6.98 -15.02
N TYR A 113 3.07 -6.22 -16.08
CA TYR A 113 2.46 -4.89 -15.98
C TYR A 113 1.02 -4.97 -15.47
N LYS A 114 0.23 -5.93 -15.98
CA LYS A 114 -1.15 -6.15 -15.54
C LYS A 114 -1.23 -6.52 -14.06
N TYR A 115 -0.35 -7.41 -13.61
CA TYR A 115 -0.23 -7.77 -12.19
C TYR A 115 0.12 -6.56 -11.32
N LEU A 116 1.11 -5.76 -11.73
CA LEU A 116 1.50 -4.53 -11.03
C LEU A 116 0.34 -3.53 -10.90
N VAL A 117 -0.44 -3.33 -11.97
CA VAL A 117 -1.61 -2.45 -11.95
C VAL A 117 -2.72 -3.01 -11.05
N GLN A 118 -2.92 -4.33 -11.06
CA GLN A 118 -3.89 -5.00 -10.20
C GLN A 118 -3.51 -4.86 -8.72
N GLN A 119 -2.26 -5.14 -8.36
CA GLN A 119 -1.75 -4.97 -6.99
C GLN A 119 -1.90 -3.51 -6.51
N MET A 120 -1.61 -2.54 -7.37
CA MET A 120 -1.83 -1.12 -7.03
C MET A 120 -3.30 -0.80 -6.74
N ARG A 121 -4.24 -1.36 -7.50
CA ARG A 121 -5.68 -1.16 -7.28
C ARG A 121 -6.14 -1.83 -5.99
N ASP A 122 -5.70 -3.06 -5.74
CA ASP A 122 -6.09 -3.83 -4.57
C ASP A 122 -5.52 -3.20 -3.29
N HIS A 123 -4.28 -2.70 -3.33
CA HIS A 123 -3.69 -1.96 -2.20
C HIS A 123 -4.32 -0.59 -1.97
N GLN A 124 -4.70 0.17 -3.01
CA GLN A 124 -5.46 1.41 -2.83
C GLN A 124 -6.80 1.18 -2.13
N VAL A 125 -7.48 0.08 -2.46
CA VAL A 125 -8.76 -0.30 -1.83
C VAL A 125 -8.53 -0.79 -0.39
N THR A 126 -7.47 -1.56 -0.15
CA THR A 126 -7.14 -2.14 1.17
C THR A 126 -6.64 -1.08 2.17
N GLN A 127 -5.85 -0.10 1.71
CA GLN A 127 -5.31 0.97 2.54
C GLN A 127 -6.35 1.98 3.01
N ARG A 128 -7.47 2.12 2.30
CA ARG A 128 -8.63 2.92 2.75
C ARG A 128 -9.39 2.26 3.91
N VAL A 129 -9.24 0.95 4.10
CA VAL A 129 -9.94 0.17 5.14
C VAL A 129 -9.11 0.05 6.42
N TYR A 130 -7.77 0.05 6.33
CA TYR A 130 -6.88 -0.12 7.49
C TYR A 130 -5.93 1.06 7.67
N SER A 131 -6.07 1.79 8.77
CA SER A 131 -5.42 3.08 9.07
C SER A 131 -3.89 3.06 9.20
N LYS A 132 -3.22 1.89 9.17
CA LYS A 132 -1.74 1.74 9.25
C LYS A 132 -1.10 1.21 7.95
N ALA A 133 -1.88 0.58 7.08
CA ALA A 133 -1.42 0.02 5.82
C ALA A 133 -0.86 1.06 4.79
N PRO A 134 -1.30 2.35 4.75
CA PRO A 134 -0.82 3.35 3.80
C PRO A 134 0.70 3.45 3.69
N GLN A 135 1.34 3.65 4.83
CA GLN A 135 2.77 3.92 4.94
C GLN A 135 3.60 2.68 4.65
N GLU A 136 3.09 1.49 4.97
CA GLU A 136 3.78 0.23 4.77
C GLU A 136 3.93 -0.09 3.28
N ALA A 137 2.87 0.02 2.48
CA ALA A 137 3.00 -0.27 1.04
C ALA A 137 3.81 0.81 0.30
N GLU A 138 3.74 2.08 0.75
CA GLU A 138 4.65 3.12 0.27
C GLU A 138 6.11 2.78 0.54
N HIS A 139 6.42 2.36 1.77
CA HIS A 139 7.76 1.97 2.16
C HIS A 139 8.27 0.78 1.34
N VAL A 140 7.44 -0.26 1.19
CA VAL A 140 7.75 -1.45 0.39
C VAL A 140 7.97 -1.07 -1.09
N ALA A 141 7.13 -0.23 -1.68
CA ALA A 141 7.31 0.24 -3.05
C ALA A 141 8.61 1.05 -3.23
N ASN A 142 8.93 1.93 -2.27
CA ASN A 142 10.17 2.70 -2.28
C ASN A 142 11.40 1.82 -2.10
N LEU A 143 11.32 0.77 -1.26
CA LEU A 143 12.37 -0.22 -1.09
C LEU A 143 12.66 -0.94 -2.41
N TYR A 144 11.63 -1.44 -3.09
CA TYR A 144 11.79 -2.09 -4.40
C TYR A 144 12.32 -1.14 -5.47
N ALA A 145 11.84 0.10 -5.53
CA ALA A 145 12.36 1.09 -6.47
C ALA A 145 13.86 1.35 -6.24
N THR A 146 14.28 1.47 -4.98
CA THR A 146 15.68 1.66 -4.60
C THR A 146 16.51 0.44 -4.96
N TYR A 147 16.03 -0.76 -4.62
CA TYR A 147 16.70 -2.02 -4.94
C TYR A 147 16.97 -2.18 -6.44
N LEU A 148 15.94 -2.02 -7.28
CA LEU A 148 16.09 -2.10 -8.74
C LEU A 148 17.07 -1.07 -9.29
N SER A 149 17.05 0.16 -8.75
CA SER A 149 17.99 1.21 -9.15
C SER A 149 19.43 0.88 -8.78
N SER A 150 19.64 0.26 -7.61
CA SER A 150 20.95 -0.19 -7.13
C SER A 150 21.48 -1.34 -7.96
N THR A 151 20.64 -2.32 -8.31
CA THR A 151 21.02 -3.44 -9.20
C THR A 151 21.47 -2.93 -10.57
N ARG A 152 20.76 -1.96 -11.15
CA ARG A 152 21.17 -1.35 -12.43
C ARG A 152 22.52 -0.65 -12.32
N ARG A 153 22.75 0.12 -11.25
CA ARG A 153 24.03 0.80 -10.99
C ARG A 153 25.16 -0.19 -10.73
N LEU A 154 24.89 -1.29 -10.03
CA LEU A 154 25.86 -2.35 -9.81
C LEU A 154 26.28 -2.96 -11.15
N ASN A 155 25.34 -3.29 -12.03
CA ASN A 155 25.65 -3.79 -13.36
C ASN A 155 26.47 -2.78 -14.19
N GLU A 156 26.17 -1.48 -14.09
CA GLU A 156 26.98 -0.43 -14.75
C GLU A 156 28.41 -0.37 -14.19
N LEU A 157 28.56 -0.47 -12.87
CA LEU A 157 29.87 -0.50 -12.20
C LEU A 157 30.65 -1.75 -12.58
N GLU A 158 30.02 -2.92 -12.53
CA GLU A 158 30.62 -4.17 -12.98
C GLU A 158 31.07 -4.06 -14.43
N MET A 159 30.24 -3.53 -15.33
CA MET A 159 30.66 -3.30 -16.72
C MET A 159 31.83 -2.33 -16.85
N ARG A 160 31.88 -1.29 -16.01
CA ARG A 160 32.95 -0.27 -16.03
C ARG A 160 34.27 -0.77 -15.46
N TYR A 161 34.21 -1.63 -14.45
CA TYR A 161 35.37 -2.16 -13.74
C TYR A 161 35.57 -3.65 -14.02
N LYS A 162 35.08 -4.15 -15.15
CA LYS A 162 35.25 -5.52 -15.64
C LYS A 162 36.67 -5.84 -16.12
N GLY A 163 37.67 -5.17 -15.55
CA GLY A 163 39.08 -5.45 -15.73
C GLY A 163 39.66 -5.91 -14.39
N GLY A 164 40.33 -7.05 -14.39
CA GLY A 164 41.17 -7.46 -13.27
C GLY A 164 42.32 -6.48 -13.05
N GLU A 165 43.23 -6.83 -12.13
CA GLU A 165 44.47 -6.05 -11.95
C GLU A 165 45.16 -5.87 -13.31
N ARG A 166 45.55 -4.61 -13.62
CA ARG A 166 46.32 -4.30 -14.83
C ARG A 166 47.59 -5.14 -14.84
N SER A 167 48.02 -5.59 -16.02
CA SER A 167 49.31 -6.28 -16.14
C SER A 167 50.44 -5.40 -15.58
N VAL A 168 51.49 -6.04 -15.06
CA VAL A 168 52.72 -5.36 -14.66
C VAL A 168 53.32 -4.60 -15.85
N GLU A 169 53.19 -5.11 -17.08
CA GLU A 169 53.59 -4.38 -18.31
C GLU A 169 52.79 -3.08 -18.48
N GLU A 170 51.45 -3.14 -18.43
CA GLU A 170 50.58 -1.96 -18.63
C GLU A 170 50.77 -0.91 -17.53
N SER A 171 50.97 -1.38 -16.30
CA SER A 171 51.23 -0.51 -15.15
C SER A 171 52.58 0.20 -15.27
N ALA A 172 53.63 -0.51 -15.73
CA ALA A 172 54.94 0.08 -15.99
C ALA A 172 54.86 1.13 -17.11
N ASN A 173 54.17 0.83 -18.20
CA ASN A 173 54.01 1.76 -19.33
C ASN A 173 53.30 3.07 -18.94
N LEU A 174 52.32 3.02 -18.02
CA LEU A 174 51.59 4.20 -17.52
C LEU A 174 52.47 5.22 -16.80
N VAL A 175 53.54 4.76 -16.17
CA VAL A 175 54.52 5.59 -15.45
C VAL A 175 55.78 5.85 -16.28
N GLY A 176 55.77 5.47 -17.57
CA GLY A 176 56.91 5.64 -18.48
C GLY A 176 58.07 4.67 -18.22
N LEU A 177 57.82 3.56 -17.54
CA LEU A 177 58.80 2.51 -17.27
C LEU A 177 58.60 1.33 -18.22
N ALA A 178 59.68 0.64 -18.58
CA ALA A 178 59.66 -0.58 -19.37
C ALA A 178 60.16 -1.78 -18.54
N LEU A 179 59.60 -2.96 -18.76
CA LEU A 179 60.06 -4.17 -18.09
C LEU A 179 61.38 -4.67 -18.72
N PRO A 180 62.33 -5.17 -17.90
CA PRO A 180 63.58 -5.73 -18.41
C PRO A 180 63.33 -7.04 -19.16
N GLU A 181 64.05 -7.27 -20.26
CA GLU A 181 63.98 -8.53 -21.00
C GLU A 181 64.48 -9.69 -20.13
N LYS A 182 63.67 -10.76 -20.04
CA LYS A 182 64.07 -11.97 -19.33
C LYS A 182 65.20 -12.66 -20.11
N LYS A 183 66.37 -12.79 -19.47
CA LYS A 183 67.52 -13.58 -19.95
C LYS A 183 67.20 -15.07 -20.00
#